data_AF-A0A7W1EGZ0-F1
#
_entry.id   AF-A0A7W1EGZ0-F1
#
_cell.length_a   1.000
_cell.length_b   1.000
_cell.length_c   1.000
_cell.angle_alpha   90.00
_cell.angle_beta   90.00
_cell.angle_gamma   90.00
#
_symmetry.space_group_name_H-M   'P 1'
#
loop_
_entity.id
_entity.type
_entity.pdbx_description
1 polymer ?
#
loop_
_entity_poly.entity_id
_entity_poly.type
_entity_poly.pdbx_seq_one_letter_code
_entity_poly.pdbx_strand_id
1 'polypeptide(L)'
;MKKDLNQVFDELVVRYANAIEKNYLSRYKRAKDKEFIKEELKKGTDFMIDFTFLEIEKGKLLTHFLDWYKRGENISDILDHLRKTFGEIDDELPFRRIENGQKITLYLSEEEQNLKKLALNERKLMKFLIRDTAYREIQKRLPLMFDEPKTISEKDTPISYAVTWTGKKDNKNEFVQLIYGLHKAGFINGGDGEITKIVESLAGVFKIDLGKGWQANHSSSIHRANKDYQPPIFDKIRDAYEQYVEEQTEIKKKKSK
;
A
#
# COMPACT_ATOMS: atom_id res chain seq x y z
N MET A 1 -21.82 4.66 15.84
CA MET A 1 -21.26 3.81 14.77
C MET A 1 -20.08 3.03 15.34
N LYS A 2 -20.15 1.69 15.36
CA LYS A 2 -18.94 0.87 15.58
C LYS A 2 -18.02 1.15 14.39
N LYS A 3 -16.80 1.63 14.64
CA LYS A 3 -15.80 1.79 13.57
C LYS A 3 -15.48 0.40 13.02
N ASP A 4 -15.34 0.29 11.70
CA ASP A 4 -14.86 -0.94 11.07
C ASP A 4 -13.44 -1.21 11.56
N LEU A 5 -13.25 -2.35 12.24
CA LEU A 5 -11.99 -2.69 12.87
C LEU A 5 -10.89 -2.94 11.83
N ASN A 6 -11.25 -3.38 10.61
CA ASN A 6 -10.30 -3.54 9.51
C ASN A 6 -9.72 -2.18 9.10
N GLN A 7 -10.61 -1.20 8.86
CA GLN A 7 -10.18 0.15 8.50
C GLN A 7 -9.30 0.77 9.60
N VAL A 8 -9.68 0.61 10.88
CA VAL A 8 -8.87 1.10 12.00
C VAL A 8 -7.51 0.40 12.06
N PHE A 9 -7.46 -0.90 11.79
CA PHE A 9 -6.21 -1.66 11.73
C PHE A 9 -5.28 -1.10 10.66
N ASP A 10 -5.78 -0.99 9.43
CA ASP A 10 -5.01 -0.52 8.27
C ASP A 10 -4.52 0.92 8.46
N GLU A 11 -5.37 1.80 8.96
CA GLU A 11 -5.01 3.18 9.30
C GLU A 11 -3.86 3.23 10.32
N LEU A 12 -3.88 2.35 11.33
CA LEU A 12 -2.82 2.28 12.34
C LEU A 12 -1.53 1.69 11.78
N VAL A 13 -1.60 0.67 10.92
CA VAL A 13 -0.45 0.11 10.19
C VAL A 13 0.22 1.20 9.36
N VAL A 14 -0.54 1.90 8.52
CA VAL A 14 -0.02 2.98 7.66
C VAL A 14 0.59 4.09 8.50
N ARG A 15 -0.09 4.54 9.56
CA ARG A 15 0.42 5.60 10.44
C ARG A 15 1.73 5.19 11.13
N TYR A 16 1.81 3.95 11.60
CA TYR A 16 3.01 3.44 12.26
C TYR A 16 4.17 3.29 11.26
N ALA A 17 3.90 2.72 10.08
CA ALA A 17 4.86 2.61 8.99
C ALA A 17 5.44 3.98 8.61
N ASN A 18 4.58 4.96 8.31
CA ASN A 18 4.98 6.31 7.93
C ASN A 18 5.85 7.00 8.99
N ALA A 19 5.58 6.76 10.28
CA ALA A 19 6.38 7.33 11.37
C ALA A 19 7.81 6.77 11.38
N ILE A 20 7.96 5.45 11.19
CA ILE A 20 9.27 4.80 11.10
C ILE A 20 9.97 5.22 9.82
N GLU A 21 9.27 5.23 8.69
CA GLU A 21 9.79 5.63 7.39
C GLU A 21 10.36 7.06 7.44
N LYS A 22 9.65 8.00 8.06
CA LYS A 22 10.14 9.37 8.28
C LYS A 22 11.40 9.40 9.13
N ASN A 23 11.49 8.54 10.15
CA ASN A 23 12.70 8.41 10.97
C ASN A 23 13.88 7.88 10.13
N TYR A 24 13.65 6.84 9.34
CA TYR A 24 14.65 6.23 8.44
C TYR A 24 15.18 7.25 7.44
N LEU A 25 14.30 8.00 6.77
CA LEU A 25 14.68 9.08 5.86
C LEU A 25 15.48 10.18 6.58
N SER A 26 15.11 10.53 7.82
CA SER A 26 15.86 11.50 8.62
C SER A 26 17.26 11.01 9.00
N ARG A 27 17.40 9.73 9.33
CA ARG A 27 18.70 9.10 9.62
C ARG A 27 19.56 9.07 8.37
N TYR A 28 18.99 8.65 7.24
CA TYR A 28 19.66 8.62 5.94
C TYR A 28 20.16 10.01 5.51
N LYS A 29 19.32 11.05 5.62
CA LYS A 29 19.69 12.44 5.26
C LYS A 29 20.82 13.02 6.13
N ARG A 30 20.93 12.59 7.39
CA ARG A 30 21.98 13.05 8.33
C ARG A 30 23.25 12.20 8.25
N ALA A 31 23.21 11.09 7.52
CA ALA A 31 24.31 10.15 7.44
C ALA A 31 25.49 10.73 6.65
N LYS A 32 26.70 10.53 7.15
CA LYS A 32 27.93 10.77 6.36
C LYS A 32 28.17 9.63 5.36
N ASP A 33 27.93 8.40 5.80
CA ASP A 33 27.97 7.20 4.99
C ASP A 33 26.54 6.70 4.72
N LYS A 34 26.07 6.94 3.51
CA LYS A 34 24.71 6.62 3.07
C LYS A 34 24.51 5.12 2.89
N GLU A 35 25.51 4.40 2.39
CA GLU A 35 25.41 2.96 2.13
C GLU A 35 25.46 2.17 3.45
N PHE A 36 26.33 2.58 4.38
CA PHE A 36 26.34 2.02 5.73
C PHE A 36 24.96 2.14 6.41
N ILE A 37 24.32 3.32 6.36
CA ILE A 37 23.00 3.50 6.97
C ILE A 37 21.91 2.70 6.24
N LYS A 38 21.96 2.55 4.91
CA LYS A 38 21.01 1.68 4.19
C LYS A 38 21.11 0.24 4.69
N GLU A 39 22.33 -0.30 4.77
CA GLU A 39 22.55 -1.65 5.28
C GLU A 39 22.13 -1.79 6.74
N GLU A 40 22.44 -0.82 7.59
CA GLU A 40 22.07 -0.82 9.01
C GLU A 40 20.54 -0.82 9.17
N LEU A 41 19.83 0.03 8.42
CA LEU A 41 18.37 0.10 8.45
C LEU A 41 17.73 -1.18 7.90
N LYS A 42 18.32 -1.78 6.86
CA LYS A 42 17.88 -3.09 6.33
C LYS A 42 18.06 -4.19 7.38
N LYS A 43 19.26 -4.34 7.94
CA LYS A 43 19.53 -5.31 9.00
C LYS A 43 18.63 -5.10 10.21
N GLY A 44 18.36 -3.85 10.59
CA GLY A 44 17.44 -3.52 11.68
C GLY A 44 15.99 -3.90 11.36
N THR A 45 15.54 -3.67 10.12
CA THR A 45 14.18 -4.05 9.68
C THR A 45 14.03 -5.57 9.63
N ASP A 46 15.00 -6.26 9.05
CA ASP A 46 15.03 -7.72 8.95
C ASP A 46 15.07 -8.34 10.37
N PHE A 47 15.92 -7.80 11.25
CA PHE A 47 15.97 -8.22 12.65
C PHE A 47 14.61 -8.05 13.35
N MET A 48 13.88 -6.96 13.13
CA MET A 48 12.57 -6.77 13.76
C MET A 48 11.53 -7.81 13.30
N ILE A 49 11.62 -8.26 12.04
CA ILE A 49 10.76 -9.30 11.50
C ILE A 49 11.18 -10.66 12.06
N ASP A 50 12.47 -10.99 11.99
CA ASP A 50 13.04 -12.27 12.41
C ASP A 50 12.97 -12.47 13.92
N PHE A 51 13.17 -11.40 14.70
CA PHE A 51 13.06 -11.42 16.17
C PHE A 51 11.70 -11.94 16.61
N THR A 52 10.65 -11.69 15.82
CA THR A 52 9.31 -12.14 16.14
C THR A 52 9.11 -13.64 15.89
N PHE A 53 9.98 -14.27 15.09
CA PHE A 53 10.05 -15.72 14.88
C PHE A 53 11.07 -16.43 15.78
N LEU A 54 11.94 -15.70 16.48
CA LEU A 54 12.89 -16.30 17.44
C LEU A 54 12.16 -16.97 18.62
N GLU A 55 11.01 -16.43 19.02
CA GLU A 55 10.10 -17.10 19.96
C GLU A 55 9.14 -17.99 19.18
N ILE A 56 9.39 -19.31 19.21
CA ILE A 56 8.67 -20.32 18.41
C ILE A 56 7.15 -20.16 18.53
N GLU A 57 6.66 -19.96 19.75
CA GLU A 57 5.23 -19.84 20.04
C GLU A 57 4.59 -18.55 19.49
N LYS A 58 5.32 -17.42 19.55
CA LYS A 58 4.86 -16.17 18.93
C LYS A 58 4.89 -16.25 17.40
N GLY A 59 5.86 -16.97 16.84
CA GLY A 59 5.94 -17.25 15.41
C GLY A 59 4.74 -18.05 14.90
N LYS A 60 4.27 -19.04 15.66
CA LYS A 60 3.04 -19.79 15.35
C LYS A 60 1.82 -18.87 15.34
N LEU A 61 1.63 -18.07 16.39
CA LEU A 61 0.53 -17.11 16.47
C LEU A 61 0.53 -16.15 15.27
N LEU A 62 1.70 -15.61 14.91
CA LEU A 62 1.83 -14.74 13.74
C LEU A 62 1.51 -15.44 12.43
N THR A 63 1.92 -16.70 12.28
CA THR A 63 1.62 -17.47 11.06
C THR A 63 0.11 -17.59 10.88
N HIS A 64 -0.62 -17.95 11.95
CA HIS A 64 -2.09 -17.99 11.94
C HIS A 64 -2.70 -16.63 11.57
N PHE A 65 -2.20 -15.54 12.18
CA PHE A 65 -2.64 -14.19 11.85
C PHE A 65 -2.44 -13.87 10.37
N LEU A 66 -1.22 -14.05 9.85
CA LEU A 66 -0.84 -13.67 8.49
C LEU A 66 -1.62 -14.48 7.45
N ASP A 67 -1.88 -15.76 7.71
CA ASP A 67 -2.63 -16.62 6.80
C ASP A 67 -4.07 -16.17 6.65
N TRP A 68 -4.73 -15.81 7.76
CA TRP A 68 -6.11 -15.32 7.73
C TRP A 68 -6.18 -13.89 7.18
N TYR A 69 -5.26 -13.03 7.59
CA TYR A 69 -5.17 -11.66 7.11
C TYR A 69 -4.98 -11.60 5.59
N LYS A 70 -4.11 -12.43 5.02
CA LYS A 70 -3.90 -12.52 3.56
C LYS A 70 -5.11 -13.06 2.80
N ARG A 71 -5.97 -13.84 3.45
CA ARG A 71 -7.24 -14.33 2.88
C ARG A 71 -8.33 -13.25 2.86
N GLY A 72 -8.10 -12.10 3.51
CA GLY A 72 -9.07 -11.02 3.61
C GLY A 72 -10.12 -11.26 4.70
N GLU A 73 -9.83 -12.11 5.68
CA GLU A 73 -10.70 -12.32 6.83
C GLU A 73 -10.79 -11.06 7.71
N ASN A 74 -11.90 -10.88 8.41
CA ASN A 74 -12.11 -9.73 9.26
C ASN A 74 -11.17 -9.77 10.48
N ILE A 75 -10.53 -8.64 10.81
CA ILE A 75 -9.64 -8.51 11.97
C ILE A 75 -10.33 -8.96 13.27
N SER A 76 -11.61 -8.67 13.45
CA SER A 76 -12.35 -9.11 14.65
C SER A 76 -12.37 -10.63 14.76
N ASP A 77 -12.66 -11.33 13.66
CA ASP A 77 -12.74 -12.79 13.62
C ASP A 77 -11.35 -13.41 13.81
N ILE A 78 -10.31 -12.79 13.26
CA ILE A 78 -8.92 -13.21 13.46
C ILE A 78 -8.53 -13.09 14.94
N LEU A 79 -8.82 -11.98 15.60
CA LEU A 79 -8.49 -11.79 17.02
C LEU A 79 -9.21 -12.82 17.90
N ASP A 80 -10.49 -13.09 17.62
CA ASP A 80 -11.27 -14.10 18.33
C ASP A 80 -10.70 -15.51 18.12
N HIS A 81 -10.26 -15.82 16.90
CA HIS A 81 -9.58 -17.09 16.61
C HIS A 81 -8.26 -17.23 17.37
N LEU A 82 -7.42 -16.19 17.38
CA LEU A 82 -6.15 -16.20 18.09
C LEU A 82 -6.34 -16.30 19.61
N ARG A 83 -7.34 -15.61 20.15
CA ARG A 83 -7.70 -15.70 21.57
C ARG A 83 -8.10 -17.12 21.96
N LYS A 84 -8.97 -17.77 21.18
CA LYS A 84 -9.40 -19.15 21.46
C LYS A 84 -8.25 -20.14 21.32
N THR A 85 -7.43 -19.97 20.29
CA THR A 85 -6.36 -20.93 19.95
C THR A 85 -5.19 -20.83 20.91
N PHE A 86 -4.82 -19.62 21.36
CA PHE A 86 -3.60 -19.39 22.13
C PHE A 86 -3.83 -18.83 23.54
N GLY A 87 -5.00 -18.23 23.81
CA GLY A 87 -5.30 -17.56 25.08
C GLY A 87 -6.14 -18.40 26.04
N GLU A 88 -7.09 -19.19 25.52
CA GLU A 88 -8.03 -19.98 26.33
C GLU A 88 -7.53 -21.41 26.60
N ILE A 89 -6.22 -21.65 26.47
CA ILE A 89 -5.56 -22.92 26.81
C ILE A 89 -5.44 -23.04 28.33
N ASP A 90 -5.67 -24.24 28.87
CA ASP A 90 -5.45 -24.57 30.28
C ASP A 90 -3.96 -24.50 30.65
N ASP A 91 -3.65 -24.01 31.85
CA ASP A 91 -2.26 -23.93 32.35
C ASP A 91 -1.66 -25.31 32.65
N GLU A 92 -2.51 -26.35 32.68
CA GLU A 92 -2.17 -27.75 32.88
C GLU A 92 -2.47 -28.56 31.61
N LEU A 93 -1.50 -29.34 31.15
CA LEU A 93 -1.67 -30.22 29.99
C LEU A 93 -2.21 -31.60 30.41
N PRO A 94 -3.04 -32.25 29.57
CA PRO A 94 -3.71 -33.51 29.91
C PRO A 94 -2.76 -34.72 30.02
N PHE A 95 -1.51 -34.61 29.56
CA PHE A 95 -0.53 -35.69 29.61
C PHE A 95 0.15 -35.78 30.98
N ARG A 96 -0.28 -36.75 31.79
CA ARG A 96 0.40 -37.14 33.04
C ARG A 96 1.56 -38.07 32.70
N ARG A 97 2.82 -37.65 32.92
CA ARG A 97 3.94 -38.62 32.93
C ARG A 97 3.86 -39.44 34.23
N ILE A 98 4.05 -40.75 34.12
CA ILE A 98 4.34 -41.62 35.27
C ILE A 98 5.86 -41.71 35.33
N GLU A 99 6.48 -40.89 36.17
CA GLU A 99 7.86 -41.10 36.61
C GLU A 99 7.81 -41.70 38.01
N ASN A 100 8.43 -42.87 38.21
CA ASN A 100 8.52 -43.55 39.50
C ASN A 100 7.16 -43.78 40.21
N GLY A 101 6.09 -44.05 39.46
CA GLY A 101 4.76 -44.34 40.01
C GLY A 101 3.97 -43.11 40.49
N GLN A 102 4.50 -41.90 40.34
CA GLN A 102 3.79 -40.65 40.65
C GLN A 102 3.28 -39.98 39.37
N LYS A 103 2.03 -39.52 39.40
CA LYS A 103 1.43 -38.72 38.32
C LYS A 103 1.95 -37.29 38.44
N ILE A 104 2.72 -36.83 37.46
CA ILE A 104 3.17 -35.43 37.39
C ILE A 104 2.29 -34.68 36.40
N THR A 105 1.73 -33.54 36.84
CA THR A 105 1.03 -32.59 35.96
C THR A 105 2.06 -31.80 35.16
N LEU A 106 1.90 -31.77 33.84
CA LEU A 106 2.74 -30.94 32.97
C LEU A 106 2.17 -29.52 32.91
N TYR A 107 2.99 -28.55 33.24
CA TYR A 107 2.64 -27.12 33.17
C TYR A 107 3.09 -26.51 31.86
N LEU A 108 2.39 -25.46 31.43
CA LEU A 108 2.85 -24.60 30.35
C LEU A 108 4.22 -23.99 30.69
N SER A 109 5.10 -23.96 29.70
CA SER A 109 6.36 -23.23 29.76
C SER A 109 6.14 -21.73 29.97
N GLU A 110 7.18 -21.01 30.40
CA GLU A 110 7.11 -19.55 30.58
C GLU A 110 6.76 -18.83 29.25
N GLU A 111 7.26 -19.34 28.13
CA GLU A 111 6.95 -18.81 26.79
C GLU A 111 5.47 -18.97 26.44
N GLU A 112 4.89 -20.15 26.67
CA GLU A 112 3.46 -20.43 26.44
C GLU A 112 2.56 -19.58 27.36
N GLN A 113 2.95 -19.41 28.63
CA GLN A 113 2.22 -18.53 29.54
C GLN A 113 2.27 -17.06 29.09
N ASN A 114 3.40 -16.61 28.56
CA ASN A 114 3.54 -15.26 28.01
C ASN A 114 2.72 -15.09 26.73
N LEU A 115 2.67 -16.10 25.86
CA LEU A 115 1.80 -16.12 24.68
C LEU A 115 0.32 -16.04 25.08
N LYS A 116 -0.10 -16.85 26.06
CA LYS A 116 -1.45 -16.83 26.61
C LYS A 116 -1.84 -15.43 27.10
N LYS A 117 -0.98 -14.79 27.89
CA LYS A 117 -1.18 -13.41 28.38
C LYS A 117 -1.26 -12.40 27.24
N LEU A 118 -0.51 -12.60 26.15
CA LEU A 118 -0.56 -11.75 24.96
C LEU A 118 -1.88 -11.93 24.21
N ALA A 119 -2.29 -13.17 23.95
CA ALA A 119 -3.49 -13.52 23.20
C ALA A 119 -4.79 -13.09 23.90
N LEU A 120 -4.83 -13.18 25.24
CA LEU A 120 -5.96 -12.71 26.04
C LEU A 120 -6.06 -11.17 26.12
N ASN A 121 -4.97 -10.45 25.84
CA ASN A 121 -4.95 -8.99 25.89
C ASN A 121 -5.05 -8.40 24.49
N GLU A 122 -6.28 -8.18 24.03
CA GLU A 122 -6.60 -7.66 22.70
C GLU A 122 -5.78 -6.40 22.34
N ARG A 123 -5.65 -5.44 23.25
CA ARG A 123 -4.89 -4.20 22.98
C ARG A 123 -3.39 -4.46 22.77
N LYS A 124 -2.79 -5.37 23.54
CA LYS A 124 -1.38 -5.73 23.39
C LYS A 124 -1.16 -6.56 22.12
N LEU A 125 -2.05 -7.52 21.87
CA LEU A 125 -2.07 -8.33 20.65
C LEU A 125 -2.17 -7.43 19.42
N MET A 126 -3.13 -6.51 19.41
CA MET A 126 -3.33 -5.55 18.32
C MET A 126 -2.07 -4.75 18.00
N LYS A 127 -1.43 -4.17 19.02
CA LYS A 127 -0.17 -3.43 18.85
C LYS A 127 0.95 -4.31 18.29
N PHE A 128 1.02 -5.56 18.73
CA PHE A 128 2.00 -6.53 18.27
C PHE A 128 1.81 -6.85 16.79
N LEU A 129 0.57 -7.14 16.36
CA LEU A 129 0.22 -7.43 14.98
C LEU A 129 0.43 -6.23 14.04
N ILE A 130 0.02 -5.03 14.48
CA ILE A 130 0.25 -3.78 13.73
C ILE A 130 1.74 -3.56 13.50
N ARG A 131 2.56 -3.75 14.55
CA ARG A 131 4.01 -3.56 14.46
C ARG A 131 4.61 -4.53 13.44
N ASP A 132 4.33 -5.83 13.56
CA ASP A 132 4.83 -6.85 12.61
C ASP A 132 4.42 -6.53 11.17
N THR A 133 3.14 -6.24 10.95
CA THR A 133 2.60 -5.91 9.62
C THR A 133 3.27 -4.67 9.04
N ALA A 134 3.42 -3.61 9.85
CA ALA A 134 4.09 -2.38 9.41
C ALA A 134 5.57 -2.61 9.06
N TYR A 135 6.32 -3.39 9.84
CA TYR A 135 7.72 -3.71 9.49
C TYR A 135 7.81 -4.50 8.19
N ARG A 136 6.87 -5.42 7.91
CA ARG A 136 6.82 -6.13 6.62
C ARG A 136 6.49 -5.18 5.46
N GLU A 137 5.63 -4.20 5.65
CA GLU A 137 5.39 -3.16 4.64
C GLU A 137 6.62 -2.30 4.40
N ILE A 138 7.28 -1.87 5.48
CA ILE A 138 8.52 -1.10 5.42
C ILE A 138 9.57 -1.91 4.66
N GLN A 139 9.78 -3.19 4.99
CA GLN A 139 10.76 -4.05 4.33
C GLN A 139 10.56 -4.10 2.81
N LYS A 140 9.31 -4.16 2.33
CA LYS A 140 8.99 -4.12 0.89
C LYS A 140 9.34 -2.78 0.25
N ARG A 141 9.11 -1.68 0.98
CA ARG A 141 9.35 -0.31 0.47
C ARG A 141 10.78 0.15 0.67
N LEU A 142 11.50 -0.43 1.63
CA LEU A 142 12.83 -0.01 2.08
C LEU A 142 13.85 0.16 0.95
N PRO A 143 13.92 -0.73 -0.07
CA PRO A 143 14.83 -0.53 -1.19
C PRO A 143 14.55 0.76 -1.96
N LEU A 144 13.27 1.11 -2.12
CA LEU A 144 12.80 2.28 -2.88
C LEU A 144 12.84 3.58 -2.05
N MET A 145 12.99 3.49 -0.73
CA MET A 145 12.93 4.64 0.18
C MET A 145 14.15 5.56 0.11
N PHE A 146 15.32 4.98 -0.16
CA PHE A 146 16.61 5.68 -0.11
C PHE A 146 17.20 5.94 -1.49
N ASP A 147 16.49 5.52 -2.53
CA ASP A 147 16.77 6.02 -3.85
C ASP A 147 16.42 7.52 -3.84
N GLU A 148 17.45 8.35 -3.68
CA GLU A 148 17.36 9.72 -4.16
C GLU A 148 16.84 9.66 -5.61
N PRO A 149 16.06 10.64 -6.08
CA PRO A 149 15.75 10.77 -7.49
C PRO A 149 17.07 11.03 -8.23
N LYS A 150 17.85 9.97 -8.44
CA LYS A 150 18.90 9.90 -9.44
C LYS A 150 18.14 10.20 -10.72
N THR A 151 18.50 11.32 -11.32
CA THR A 151 18.22 11.63 -12.72
C THR A 151 18.14 10.32 -13.49
N ILE A 152 16.93 10.04 -13.96
CA ILE A 152 16.48 8.80 -14.58
C ILE A 152 17.57 8.32 -15.55
N SER A 153 18.39 7.36 -15.14
CA SER A 153 19.13 6.53 -16.08
C SER A 153 18.23 5.37 -16.42
N GLU A 154 17.57 5.51 -17.56
CA GLU A 154 16.78 4.51 -18.24
C GLU A 154 17.49 3.15 -18.19
N LYS A 155 16.99 2.18 -17.41
CA LYS A 155 17.00 0.78 -17.85
C LYS A 155 16.23 -0.26 -17.06
N ASP A 156 15.84 -0.03 -15.80
CA ASP A 156 15.08 -1.06 -15.08
C ASP A 156 13.79 -0.50 -14.47
N THR A 157 12.76 -0.40 -15.31
CA THR A 157 11.36 -0.18 -14.88
C THR A 157 10.61 -1.51 -15.01
N PRO A 158 9.78 -1.90 -14.02
CA PRO A 158 8.84 -3.01 -14.19
C PRO A 158 7.96 -2.71 -15.40
N ILE A 159 8.09 -3.48 -16.50
CA ILE A 159 7.53 -3.24 -17.85
C ILE A 159 6.56 -2.06 -17.86
N SER A 160 7.13 -0.87 -17.83
CA SER A 160 6.40 0.37 -18.03
C SER A 160 6.32 0.42 -19.53
N TYR A 161 5.15 0.11 -20.09
CA TYR A 161 4.91 0.57 -21.45
C TYR A 161 5.26 2.06 -21.46
N ALA A 162 6.10 2.47 -22.40
CA ALA A 162 6.51 3.87 -22.52
C ALA A 162 5.28 4.66 -22.99
N VAL A 163 4.40 5.01 -22.06
CA VAL A 163 3.20 5.78 -22.35
C VAL A 163 3.65 7.21 -22.64
N THR A 164 3.58 7.59 -23.90
CA THR A 164 3.91 8.93 -24.35
C THR A 164 2.65 9.58 -24.86
N TRP A 165 2.39 10.82 -24.46
CA TRP A 165 1.33 11.60 -25.08
C TRP A 165 1.72 11.95 -26.51
N THR A 166 1.01 11.39 -27.48
CA THR A 166 1.26 11.60 -28.92
C THR A 166 0.42 12.71 -29.53
N GLY A 167 -0.37 13.42 -28.72
CA GLY A 167 -1.09 14.61 -29.17
C GLY A 167 -0.11 15.69 -29.63
N LYS A 168 -0.40 16.34 -30.77
CA LYS A 168 0.46 17.39 -31.37
C LYS A 168 0.67 18.57 -30.40
N LYS A 169 1.63 19.46 -30.73
CA LYS A 169 2.13 20.55 -29.86
C LYS A 169 1.05 21.46 -29.25
N ASP A 170 -0.11 21.62 -29.89
CA ASP A 170 -1.27 22.40 -29.39
C ASP A 170 -2.17 21.62 -28.41
N ASN A 171 -1.95 20.31 -28.23
CA ASN A 171 -2.75 19.44 -27.37
C ASN A 171 -2.28 19.43 -25.90
N LYS A 172 -1.34 20.29 -25.51
CA LYS A 172 -0.98 20.44 -24.08
C LYS A 172 -2.16 20.98 -23.28
N ASN A 173 -2.91 21.92 -23.86
CA ASN A 173 -4.11 22.43 -23.21
C ASN A 173 -5.22 21.38 -23.20
N GLU A 174 -5.36 20.58 -24.27
CA GLU A 174 -6.29 19.44 -24.31
C GLU A 174 -5.96 18.41 -23.21
N PHE A 175 -4.68 18.12 -22.98
CA PHE A 175 -4.24 17.27 -21.87
C PHE A 175 -4.68 17.84 -20.52
N VAL A 176 -4.39 19.11 -20.26
CA VAL A 176 -4.79 19.76 -18.99
C VAL A 176 -6.32 19.75 -18.84
N GLN A 177 -7.06 20.10 -19.89
CA GLN A 177 -8.53 20.10 -19.90
C GLN A 177 -9.10 18.72 -19.59
N LEU A 178 -8.52 17.65 -20.17
CA LEU A 178 -8.91 16.27 -19.90
C LEU A 178 -8.74 15.91 -18.42
N ILE A 179 -7.57 16.19 -17.85
CA ILE A 179 -7.31 15.90 -16.43
C ILE A 179 -8.25 16.70 -15.52
N TYR A 180 -8.52 17.96 -15.88
CA TYR A 180 -9.48 18.78 -15.13
C TYR A 180 -10.90 18.21 -15.17
N GLY A 181 -11.33 17.73 -16.35
CA GLY A 181 -12.62 17.05 -16.50
C GLY A 181 -12.70 15.77 -15.66
N LEU A 182 -11.69 14.91 -15.74
CA LEU A 182 -11.62 13.66 -14.99
C LEU A 182 -11.62 13.88 -13.47
N HIS A 183 -10.84 14.86 -13.01
CA HIS A 183 -10.82 15.25 -11.61
C HIS A 183 -12.19 15.75 -11.16
N LYS A 184 -12.81 16.69 -11.90
CA LYS A 184 -14.09 17.26 -11.48
C LYS A 184 -15.24 16.24 -11.51
N ALA A 185 -15.16 15.25 -12.40
CA ALA A 185 -16.08 14.13 -12.46
C ALA A 185 -15.86 13.07 -11.37
N GLY A 186 -14.81 13.19 -10.54
CA GLY A 186 -14.53 12.28 -9.43
C GLY A 186 -13.72 11.04 -9.81
N PHE A 187 -13.28 10.91 -11.06
CA PHE A 187 -12.53 9.73 -11.53
C PHE A 187 -11.07 9.73 -11.09
N ILE A 188 -10.56 10.86 -10.60
CA ILE A 188 -9.22 10.97 -10.01
C ILE A 188 -9.38 11.38 -8.56
N ASN A 189 -8.89 10.54 -7.64
CA ASN A 189 -8.92 10.79 -6.19
C ASN A 189 -10.31 11.18 -5.64
N GLY A 190 -11.40 10.70 -6.25
CA GLY A 190 -12.76 11.10 -5.83
C GLY A 190 -13.10 12.57 -6.12
N GLY A 191 -12.26 13.29 -6.87
CA GLY A 191 -12.37 14.72 -7.10
C GLY A 191 -11.76 15.58 -5.99
N ASP A 192 -11.01 14.96 -5.09
CA ASP A 192 -10.28 15.61 -4.01
C ASP A 192 -8.78 15.74 -4.32
N GLY A 193 -8.16 16.75 -3.70
CA GLY A 193 -6.73 17.01 -3.82
C GLY A 193 -6.38 18.22 -4.69
N GLU A 194 -5.09 18.55 -4.72
CA GLU A 194 -4.62 19.72 -5.47
C GLU A 194 -4.48 19.36 -6.96
N ILE A 195 -5.47 19.73 -7.76
CA ILE A 195 -5.57 19.44 -9.20
C ILE A 195 -4.31 19.82 -10.01
N THR A 196 -3.63 20.89 -9.62
CA THR A 196 -2.37 21.34 -10.22
C THR A 196 -1.25 20.32 -10.03
N LYS A 197 -1.13 19.72 -8.83
CA LYS A 197 -0.15 18.67 -8.53
C LYS A 197 -0.47 17.38 -9.25
N ILE A 198 -1.76 17.07 -9.39
CA ILE A 198 -2.23 15.92 -10.16
C ILE A 198 -1.84 16.07 -11.64
N VAL A 199 -2.08 17.25 -12.23
CA VAL A 199 -1.68 17.54 -13.62
C VAL A 199 -0.16 17.46 -13.80
N GLU A 200 0.62 18.02 -12.88
CA GLU A 200 2.10 17.93 -12.92
C GLU A 200 2.59 16.48 -12.84
N SER A 201 2.00 15.69 -11.95
CA SER A 201 2.35 14.27 -11.78
C SER A 201 2.03 13.47 -13.05
N LEU A 202 0.83 13.63 -13.60
CA LEU A 202 0.42 12.93 -14.82
C LEU A 202 1.22 13.41 -16.04
N ALA A 203 1.54 14.70 -16.13
CA ALA A 203 2.41 15.21 -17.19
C ALA A 203 3.80 14.53 -17.14
N GLY A 204 4.32 14.26 -15.94
CA GLY A 204 5.54 13.47 -15.75
C GLY A 204 5.42 12.05 -16.30
N VAL A 205 4.30 11.36 -16.03
CA VAL A 205 4.02 10.01 -16.55
C VAL A 205 3.96 10.01 -18.08
N PHE A 206 3.25 10.98 -18.67
CA PHE A 206 3.05 11.09 -20.12
C PHE A 206 4.21 11.76 -20.88
N LYS A 207 5.28 12.14 -20.18
CA LYS A 207 6.44 12.91 -20.70
C LYS A 207 6.04 14.21 -21.41
N ILE A 208 5.05 14.92 -20.86
CA ILE A 208 4.58 16.22 -21.37
C ILE A 208 5.31 17.34 -20.63
N ASP A 209 6.04 18.18 -21.38
CA ASP A 209 6.50 19.46 -20.85
C ASP A 209 5.34 20.46 -20.88
N LEU A 210 4.78 20.79 -19.71
CA LEU A 210 3.70 21.76 -19.59
C LEU A 210 4.15 23.20 -19.89
N GLY A 211 5.45 23.51 -19.78
CA GLY A 211 5.99 24.86 -19.90
C GLY A 211 5.72 25.75 -18.68
N LYS A 212 6.48 26.84 -18.57
CA LYS A 212 6.31 27.83 -17.49
C LYS A 212 4.98 28.58 -17.67
N GLY A 213 4.21 28.72 -16.60
CA GLY A 213 2.96 29.49 -16.62
C GLY A 213 1.75 28.75 -17.22
N TRP A 214 1.82 27.43 -17.40
CA TRP A 214 0.72 26.62 -17.94
C TRP A 214 -0.60 26.81 -17.17
N GLN A 215 -0.54 26.99 -15.85
CA GLN A 215 -1.71 27.24 -15.00
C GLN A 215 -2.41 28.55 -15.37
N ALA A 216 -1.63 29.63 -15.52
CA ALA A 216 -2.15 30.94 -15.90
C ALA A 216 -2.73 30.92 -17.32
N ASN A 217 -2.09 30.18 -18.24
CA ASN A 217 -2.58 30.01 -19.61
C ASN A 217 -3.89 29.22 -19.64
N HIS A 218 -3.98 28.13 -18.86
CA HIS A 218 -5.19 27.32 -18.77
C HIS A 218 -6.36 28.11 -18.16
N SER A 219 -6.12 28.79 -17.03
CA SER A 219 -7.10 29.69 -16.40
C SER A 219 -7.58 30.77 -17.37
N SER A 220 -6.65 31.45 -18.05
CA SER A 220 -6.98 32.45 -19.07
C SER A 220 -7.80 31.86 -20.22
N SER A 221 -7.53 30.62 -20.63
CA SER A 221 -8.29 29.95 -21.69
C SER A 221 -9.73 29.65 -21.28
N ILE A 222 -9.97 29.29 -20.02
CA ILE A 222 -11.32 29.07 -19.49
C ILE A 222 -12.08 30.40 -19.44
N HIS A 223 -11.46 31.45 -18.91
CA HIS A 223 -12.12 32.76 -18.75
C HIS A 223 -12.37 33.49 -20.08
N ARG A 224 -11.61 33.17 -21.13
CA ARG A 224 -11.82 33.70 -22.48
C ARG A 224 -12.73 32.84 -23.35
N ALA A 225 -13.06 31.63 -22.90
CA ALA A 225 -13.90 30.73 -23.66
C ALA A 225 -15.37 31.17 -23.61
N ASN A 226 -16.09 30.98 -24.71
CA ASN A 226 -17.54 31.18 -24.74
C ASN A 226 -18.24 30.17 -23.82
N LYS A 227 -19.43 30.51 -23.32
CA LYS A 227 -20.20 29.69 -22.38
C LYS A 227 -20.44 28.25 -22.86
N ASP A 228 -20.51 28.05 -24.18
CA ASP A 228 -20.77 26.77 -24.83
C ASP A 228 -19.51 26.10 -25.39
N TYR A 229 -18.32 26.58 -25.01
CA TYR A 229 -17.07 25.98 -25.46
C TYR A 229 -16.86 24.62 -24.81
N GLN A 230 -16.82 23.58 -25.65
CA GLN A 230 -16.43 22.24 -25.26
C GLN A 230 -15.01 21.94 -25.78
N PRO A 231 -14.09 21.50 -24.92
CA PRO A 231 -12.77 21.07 -25.35
C PRO A 231 -12.86 19.93 -26.40
N PRO A 232 -12.23 20.08 -27.59
CA PRO A 232 -12.35 19.09 -28.67
C PRO A 232 -11.87 17.68 -28.31
N ILE A 233 -11.03 17.56 -27.28
CA ILE A 233 -10.49 16.28 -26.82
C ILE A 233 -11.60 15.33 -26.32
N PHE A 234 -12.68 15.85 -25.75
CA PHE A 234 -13.75 15.01 -25.22
C PHE A 234 -14.54 14.31 -26.33
N ASP A 235 -14.88 15.04 -27.40
CA ASP A 235 -15.55 14.45 -28.56
C ASP A 235 -14.63 13.46 -29.26
N LYS A 236 -13.35 13.81 -29.46
CA LYS A 236 -12.35 12.89 -30.04
C LYS A 236 -12.23 11.57 -29.27
N ILE A 237 -12.24 11.62 -27.93
CA ILE A 237 -12.15 10.42 -27.10
C ILE A 237 -13.42 9.58 -27.19
N ARG A 238 -14.60 10.22 -27.15
CA ARG A 238 -15.89 9.52 -27.30
C ARG A 238 -15.93 8.80 -28.65
N ASP A 239 -15.71 9.52 -29.73
CA ASP A 239 -15.82 8.98 -31.09
C ASP A 239 -14.81 7.85 -31.32
N ALA A 240 -13.57 7.99 -30.82
CA ALA A 240 -12.55 6.93 -30.91
C ALA A 240 -12.91 5.68 -30.10
N TYR A 241 -13.56 5.85 -28.94
CA TYR A 241 -14.02 4.72 -28.13
C TYR A 241 -15.18 3.99 -28.81
N GLU A 242 -16.12 4.72 -29.38
CA GLU A 242 -17.24 4.15 -30.16
C GLU A 242 -16.71 3.32 -31.34
N GLN A 243 -15.76 3.86 -32.10
CA GLN A 243 -15.12 3.14 -33.20
C GLN A 243 -14.41 1.85 -32.71
N TYR A 244 -13.67 1.93 -31.61
CA TYR A 244 -13.00 0.75 -31.04
C TYR A 244 -14.01 -0.35 -30.67
N VAL A 245 -15.15 0.03 -30.07
CA VAL A 245 -16.21 -0.92 -29.71
C VAL A 245 -16.80 -1.57 -30.97
N GLU A 246 -17.10 -0.79 -32.01
CA GLU A 246 -17.60 -1.31 -33.28
C GLU A 246 -16.64 -2.34 -33.87
N GLU A 247 -15.35 -2.01 -33.98
CA GLU A 247 -14.31 -2.91 -34.50
C GLU A 247 -14.24 -4.23 -33.72
N GLN A 248 -14.27 -4.19 -32.39
CA GLN A 248 -14.26 -5.40 -31.56
C GLN A 248 -15.52 -6.27 -31.76
N THR A 249 -16.68 -5.64 -31.90
CA THR A 249 -17.94 -6.37 -32.13
C THR A 249 -17.99 -7.03 -33.51
N GLU A 250 -17.44 -6.38 -34.55
CA GLU A 250 -17.33 -6.96 -35.89
C GLU A 250 -16.34 -8.13 -35.95
N ILE A 251 -15.19 -8.01 -35.28
CA ILE A 251 -14.21 -9.10 -35.16
C ILE A 251 -14.85 -10.32 -34.50
N LYS A 252 -15.64 -10.13 -33.44
CA LYS A 252 -16.37 -11.21 -32.76
C LYS A 252 -17.41 -11.87 -33.67
N LYS A 253 -18.13 -11.10 -34.49
CA LYS A 253 -19.10 -11.61 -35.48
C LYS A 253 -18.41 -12.41 -36.59
N LYS A 254 -17.24 -11.99 -37.06
CA LYS A 254 -16.45 -12.71 -38.08
C LYS A 254 -15.86 -14.03 -37.56
N LYS A 255 -15.51 -14.13 -36.27
CA LYS A 255 -15.02 -15.38 -35.64
C LYS A 255 -16.13 -16.39 -35.28
N SER A 256 -17.40 -15.97 -35.33
CA SER A 256 -18.56 -16.82 -35.00
C SER A 256 -19.30 -17.35 -36.25
N LYS A 257 -18.74 -17.10 -37.45
CA LYS A 257 -19.12 -17.73 -38.72
C LYS A 257 -18.04 -18.72 -39.12
#